data_AF-A0A942CHE1-F1
#
_entry.id   AF-A0A942CHE1-F1
#
_cell.length_a   1.000
_cell.length_b   1.000
_cell.length_c   1.000
_cell.angle_alpha   90.00
_cell.angle_beta   90.00
_cell.angle_gamma   90.00
#
_symmetry.space_group_name_H-M   'P 1'
#
loop_
_entity.id
_entity.type
_entity.pdbx_description
1 polymer ?
#
loop_
_entity_poly.entity_id
_entity_poly.type
_entity_poly.pdbx_seq_one_letter_code
_entity_poly.pdbx_strand_id
1 'polypeptide(L)'
;MPTAEEQFLETFRRFNNNWNLVLSLRQFIAATGSIAPLAVQEYHASLMEAAATEPDFRRIFGDADKPTDPEVLSFLQTQITQMVLTNASTAIDAASLVFAQSILDDAAWSYLKVCATTDPAAWEYMFENKQVSMKDFKTKTFEQLRADFIEDRLKQIGRESLLVKINLLFKLCTPPKDYAPINNYQYSEDRLKTIDGQRHRVIHENAAGTPLPTLADDLEYLQKTAWFLMGLVNQKYKLQIDMRQYFNLQTATSQEVTPSDS
;
A
#
# COMPACT_ATOMS: atom_id res chain seq x y z
N MET A 1 18.18 -18.60 -7.60
CA MET A 1 17.11 -17.59 -7.76
C MET A 1 15.82 -18.21 -7.27
N PRO A 2 14.93 -17.44 -6.62
CA PRO A 2 13.65 -17.96 -6.18
C PRO A 2 12.79 -18.41 -7.37
N THR A 3 12.03 -19.49 -7.22
CA THR A 3 11.12 -20.00 -8.24
C THR A 3 9.95 -19.03 -8.47
N ALA A 4 9.21 -19.20 -9.57
CA ALA A 4 8.02 -18.39 -9.84
C ALA A 4 6.96 -18.52 -8.73
N GLU A 5 6.77 -19.72 -8.18
CA GLU A 5 5.84 -19.97 -7.07
C GLU A 5 6.29 -19.28 -5.78
N GLU A 6 7.58 -19.35 -5.44
CA GLU A 6 8.14 -18.64 -4.28
C GLU A 6 7.97 -17.12 -4.42
N GLN A 7 8.25 -16.56 -5.60
CA GLN A 7 8.05 -15.14 -5.86
C GLN A 7 6.58 -14.73 -5.81
N PHE A 8 5.67 -15.57 -6.30
CA PHE A 8 4.23 -15.34 -6.25
C PHE A 8 3.71 -15.34 -4.82
N LEU A 9 4.09 -16.34 -4.02
CA LEU A 9 3.77 -16.43 -2.60
C LEU A 9 4.34 -15.23 -1.83
N GLU A 10 5.60 -14.87 -2.07
CA GLU A 10 6.24 -13.74 -1.38
C GLU A 10 5.60 -12.40 -1.77
N THR A 11 5.18 -12.23 -3.03
CA THR A 11 4.42 -11.06 -3.46
C THR A 11 3.10 -10.95 -2.69
N PHE A 12 2.37 -12.05 -2.57
CA PHE A 12 1.13 -12.10 -1.80
C PHE A 12 1.36 -11.83 -0.31
N ARG A 13 2.39 -12.43 0.29
CA ARG A 13 2.77 -12.21 1.70
C ARG A 13 3.11 -10.76 1.98
N ARG A 14 3.99 -10.16 1.18
CA ARG A 14 4.39 -8.77 1.35
C ARG A 14 3.20 -7.81 1.16
N PHE A 15 2.33 -8.08 0.18
CA PHE A 15 1.10 -7.31 -0.01
C PHE A 15 0.24 -7.34 1.26
N ASN A 16 -0.10 -8.52 1.79
CA ASN A 16 -0.97 -8.64 2.97
C ASN A 16 -0.34 -8.03 4.22
N ASN A 17 0.96 -8.24 4.45
CA ASN A 17 1.67 -7.66 5.59
C ASN A 17 1.64 -6.13 5.56
N ASN A 18 1.91 -5.53 4.40
CA ASN A 18 1.87 -4.07 4.27
C ASN A 18 0.43 -3.55 4.28
N TRP A 19 -0.53 -4.28 3.73
CA TRP A 19 -1.94 -3.89 3.79
C TRP A 19 -2.48 -3.91 5.22
N ASN A 20 -2.03 -4.87 6.03
CA ASN A 20 -2.35 -4.93 7.45
C ASN A 20 -1.86 -3.70 8.21
N LEU A 21 -0.77 -3.03 7.78
CA LEU A 21 -0.36 -1.75 8.36
C LEU A 21 -1.42 -0.67 8.13
N VAL A 22 -1.94 -0.55 6.90
CA VAL A 22 -3.02 0.39 6.56
C VAL A 22 -4.28 0.10 7.39
N LEU A 23 -4.67 -1.17 7.49
CA LEU A 23 -5.81 -1.58 8.32
C LEU A 23 -5.57 -1.27 9.80
N SER A 24 -4.37 -1.52 10.32
CA SER A 24 -4.02 -1.30 11.72
C SER A 24 -4.12 0.18 12.10
N LEU A 25 -3.62 1.08 11.25
CA LEU A 25 -3.74 2.53 11.47
C LEU A 25 -5.20 2.97 11.59
N ARG A 26 -6.05 2.46 10.68
CA ARG A 26 -7.48 2.80 10.64
C ARG A 26 -8.27 2.18 11.79
N GLN A 27 -7.96 0.94 12.16
CA GLN A 27 -8.60 0.29 13.29
C GLN A 27 -8.18 0.94 14.62
N PHE A 28 -6.92 1.35 14.73
CA PHE A 28 -6.42 2.04 15.91
C PHE A 28 -7.13 3.38 16.14
N ILE A 29 -7.29 4.21 15.10
CA ILE A 29 -8.02 5.48 15.25
C ILE A 29 -9.50 5.25 15.59
N ALA A 30 -10.14 4.25 14.97
CA ALA A 30 -11.52 3.89 15.29
C ALA A 30 -11.68 3.42 16.74
N ALA A 31 -10.76 2.57 17.23
CA ALA A 31 -10.79 2.04 18.58
C ALA A 31 -10.48 3.09 19.65
N THR A 32 -9.70 4.12 19.33
CA THR A 32 -9.31 5.18 20.27
C THR A 32 -10.27 6.36 20.29
N GLY A 33 -11.31 6.39 19.45
CA GLY A 33 -12.21 7.53 19.27
C GLY A 33 -12.87 8.07 20.54
N SER A 34 -13.08 7.24 21.57
CA SER A 34 -13.63 7.68 22.86
C SER A 34 -12.59 8.02 23.92
N ILE A 35 -11.35 7.52 23.79
CA ILE A 35 -10.28 7.67 24.79
C ILE A 35 -9.35 8.83 24.41
N ALA A 36 -9.02 8.96 23.13
CA ALA A 36 -8.12 10.00 22.63
C ALA A 36 -8.58 11.42 22.97
N PRO A 37 -9.88 11.79 22.86
CA PRO A 37 -10.31 13.13 23.24
C PRO A 37 -10.06 13.46 24.71
N LEU A 38 -10.28 12.50 25.62
CA LEU A 38 -10.07 12.68 27.06
C LEU A 38 -8.58 12.92 27.37
N ALA A 39 -7.70 12.07 26.83
CA ALA A 39 -6.27 12.18 27.05
C ALA A 39 -5.65 13.45 26.45
N VAL A 40 -6.10 13.84 25.25
CA VAL A 40 -5.64 15.08 24.59
C VAL A 40 -6.15 16.31 25.33
N GLN A 41 -7.39 16.29 25.81
CA GLN A 41 -7.97 17.37 26.60
C GLN A 41 -7.22 17.57 27.92
N GLU A 42 -6.88 16.49 28.62
CA GLU A 42 -6.08 16.54 29.86
C GLU A 42 -4.69 17.13 29.61
N TYR A 43 -4.01 16.69 28.55
CA TYR A 43 -2.72 17.25 28.17
C TYR A 43 -2.79 18.76 27.88
N HIS A 44 -3.81 19.21 27.14
CA HIS A 44 -4.00 20.63 26.86
C HIS A 44 -4.41 21.44 28.08
N ALA A 45 -5.13 20.85 29.04
CA ALA A 45 -5.44 21.50 30.32
C ALA A 45 -4.15 21.89 31.04
N SER A 46 -3.24 20.90 31.20
CA SER A 46 -1.94 21.10 31.84
C SER A 46 -1.07 22.12 31.11
N LEU A 47 -1.10 22.12 29.77
CA LEU A 47 -0.36 23.10 28.96
C LEU A 47 -0.89 24.53 29.15
N MET A 48 -2.22 24.71 29.21
CA MET A 48 -2.83 26.03 29.44
C MET A 48 -2.56 26.55 30.85
N GLU A 49 -2.60 25.68 31.85
CA GLU A 49 -2.22 26.03 33.22
C GLU A 49 -0.75 26.47 33.31
N ALA A 50 0.16 25.72 32.69
CA ALA A 50 1.57 26.08 32.60
C ALA A 50 1.76 27.44 31.89
N ALA A 51 1.09 27.66 30.75
CA ALA A 51 1.15 28.92 30.02
C ALA A 51 0.65 30.13 30.84
N ALA A 52 -0.34 29.93 31.71
CA ALA A 52 -0.89 30.97 32.56
C ALA A 52 -0.01 31.29 33.79
N THR A 53 0.70 30.29 34.32
CA THR A 53 1.34 30.37 35.64
C THR A 53 2.87 30.42 35.60
N GLU A 54 3.51 29.79 34.62
CA GLU A 54 4.96 29.64 34.58
C GLU A 54 5.68 30.92 34.09
N PRO A 55 6.74 31.37 34.78
CA PRO A 55 7.47 32.58 34.42
C PRO A 55 8.12 32.54 33.02
N ASP A 56 8.45 31.36 32.52
CA ASP A 56 9.17 31.20 31.24
C ASP A 56 8.29 31.49 30.03
N PHE A 57 6.98 31.22 30.10
CA PHE A 57 6.02 31.56 29.06
C PHE A 57 5.75 33.07 28.97
N ARG A 58 6.12 33.86 29.98
CA ARG A 58 6.01 35.34 29.97
C ARG A 58 6.92 36.00 28.93
N ARG A 59 7.94 35.29 28.43
CA ARG A 59 8.80 35.77 27.34
C ARG A 59 8.19 35.55 25.95
N ILE A 60 7.19 34.68 25.85
CA ILE A 60 6.57 34.25 24.58
C ILE A 60 5.25 35.00 24.34
N PHE A 61 4.47 35.24 25.40
CA PHE A 61 3.19 35.97 25.34
C PHE A 61 3.26 37.25 26.17
N GLY A 62 2.88 38.39 25.59
CA GLY A 62 2.80 39.67 26.30
C GLY A 62 1.74 39.64 27.41
N ASP A 63 1.91 40.44 28.47
CA ASP A 63 1.00 40.42 29.63
C ASP A 63 -0.46 40.83 29.31
N ALA A 64 -0.67 41.59 28.23
CA ALA A 64 -2.00 41.97 27.74
C ALA A 64 -2.68 40.87 26.89
N ASP A 65 -1.91 39.87 26.44
CA ASP A 65 -2.36 38.80 25.52
C ASP A 65 -2.57 37.46 26.23
N LYS A 66 -2.36 37.41 27.55
CA LYS A 66 -2.57 36.19 28.33
C LYS A 66 -4.06 35.99 28.59
N PRO A 67 -4.67 34.88 28.12
CA PRO A 67 -6.02 34.53 28.52
C PRO A 67 -5.98 34.15 30.01
N THR A 68 -6.43 35.06 30.88
CA THR A 68 -6.58 34.82 32.32
C THR A 68 -8.03 34.49 32.70
N ASP A 69 -8.96 34.73 31.77
CA ASP A 69 -10.37 34.39 31.92
C ASP A 69 -10.56 32.86 31.78
N PRO A 70 -11.11 32.18 32.81
CA PRO A 70 -11.40 30.74 32.77
C PRO A 70 -12.26 30.32 31.57
N GLU A 71 -13.21 31.16 31.13
CA GLU A 71 -14.06 30.83 29.97
C GLU A 71 -13.26 30.85 28.66
N VAL A 72 -12.36 31.83 28.51
CA VAL A 72 -11.47 31.93 27.34
C VAL A 72 -10.47 30.79 27.31
N LEU A 73 -9.91 30.42 28.47
CA LEU A 73 -9.00 29.26 28.59
C LEU A 73 -9.70 27.95 28.22
N SER A 74 -10.92 27.74 28.72
CA SER A 74 -11.72 26.55 28.39
C SER A 74 -12.08 26.49 26.89
N PHE A 75 -12.43 27.63 26.30
CA PHE A 75 -12.69 27.73 24.87
C PHE A 75 -11.44 27.38 24.04
N LEU A 76 -10.29 27.98 24.35
CA LEU A 76 -9.02 27.70 23.65
C LEU A 76 -8.59 26.23 23.80
N GLN A 77 -8.70 25.66 24.99
CA GLN A 77 -8.42 24.25 25.24
C GLN A 77 -9.29 23.34 24.35
N THR A 78 -10.59 23.67 24.23
CA THR A 78 -11.52 22.92 23.39
C THR A 78 -11.14 23.03 21.91
N GLN A 79 -10.83 24.24 21.44
CA GLN A 79 -10.43 24.46 20.04
C GLN A 79 -9.13 23.72 19.68
N ILE A 80 -8.11 23.80 20.54
CA ILE A 80 -6.82 23.14 20.31
C ILE A 80 -6.98 21.61 20.36
N THR A 81 -7.77 21.09 21.30
CA THR A 81 -8.11 19.66 21.36
C THR A 81 -8.77 19.19 20.07
N GLN A 82 -9.81 19.89 19.60
CA GLN A 82 -10.50 19.53 18.37
C GLN A 82 -9.59 19.60 17.14
N MET A 83 -8.73 20.62 17.08
CA MET A 83 -7.76 20.78 16.01
C MET A 83 -6.76 19.62 15.97
N VAL A 84 -6.20 19.21 17.12
CA VAL A 84 -5.25 18.09 17.20
C VAL A 84 -5.93 16.78 16.78
N LEU A 85 -7.13 16.49 17.27
CA LEU A 85 -7.87 15.28 16.91
C LEU A 85 -8.20 15.24 15.41
N THR A 86 -8.63 16.37 14.85
CA THR A 86 -8.94 16.48 13.43
C THR A 86 -7.69 16.28 12.58
N ASN A 87 -6.59 16.96 12.92
CA ASN A 87 -5.31 16.82 12.22
C ASN A 87 -4.78 15.40 12.27
N ALA A 88 -4.90 14.71 13.42
CA ALA A 88 -4.49 13.32 13.55
C ALA A 88 -5.31 12.40 12.63
N SER A 89 -6.63 12.60 12.58
CA SER A 89 -7.51 11.83 11.70
C SER A 89 -7.20 12.04 10.23
N THR A 90 -7.10 13.29 9.79
CA THR A 90 -6.83 13.60 8.38
C THR A 90 -5.42 13.15 7.97
N ALA A 91 -4.44 13.22 8.87
CA ALA A 91 -3.09 12.72 8.62
C ALA A 91 -3.05 11.19 8.48
N ILE A 92 -3.79 10.45 9.31
CA ILE A 92 -3.90 8.98 9.20
C ILE A 92 -4.60 8.59 7.90
N ASP A 93 -5.65 9.31 7.51
CA ASP A 93 -6.37 9.09 6.26
C ASP A 93 -5.48 9.32 5.04
N ALA A 94 -4.75 10.45 5.04
CA ALA A 94 -3.76 10.78 4.02
C ALA A 94 -2.65 9.71 3.92
N ALA A 95 -2.07 9.32 5.05
CA ALA A 95 -1.04 8.28 5.11
C ALA A 95 -1.56 6.93 4.60
N SER A 96 -2.80 6.57 4.96
CA SER A 96 -3.45 5.33 4.51
C SER A 96 -3.56 5.28 2.99
N LEU A 97 -3.97 6.39 2.35
CA LEU A 97 -4.05 6.48 0.89
C LEU A 97 -2.69 6.33 0.22
N VAL A 98 -1.67 7.04 0.72
CA VAL A 98 -0.30 7.01 0.19
C VAL A 98 0.30 5.61 0.30
N PHE A 99 0.14 4.96 1.45
CA PHE A 99 0.63 3.60 1.66
C PHE A 99 -0.12 2.61 0.76
N ALA A 100 -1.45 2.67 0.69
CA ALA A 100 -2.24 1.77 -0.12
C ALA A 100 -1.84 1.81 -1.61
N GLN A 101 -1.62 2.99 -2.17
CA GLN A 101 -1.14 3.13 -3.54
C GLN A 101 0.28 2.58 -3.73
N SER A 102 1.19 2.86 -2.79
CA SER A 102 2.57 2.37 -2.85
C SER A 102 2.62 0.84 -2.78
N ILE A 103 1.75 0.23 -1.96
CA ILE A 103 1.62 -1.22 -1.83
C ILE A 103 1.10 -1.83 -3.14
N LEU A 104 0.09 -1.22 -3.77
CA LEU A 104 -0.43 -1.67 -5.06
C LEU A 104 0.62 -1.58 -6.18
N ASP A 105 1.40 -0.49 -6.21
CA ASP A 105 2.49 -0.30 -7.19
C ASP A 105 3.58 -1.37 -7.06
N ASP A 106 4.03 -1.65 -5.83
CA ASP A 106 5.00 -2.71 -5.56
C ASP A 106 4.46 -4.10 -5.92
N ALA A 107 3.18 -4.37 -5.62
CA ALA A 107 2.53 -5.62 -5.99
C ALA A 107 2.46 -5.80 -7.51
N ALA A 108 2.03 -4.78 -8.25
CA ALA A 108 1.98 -4.81 -9.71
C ALA A 108 3.35 -5.07 -10.34
N TRP A 109 4.40 -4.38 -9.85
CA TRP A 109 5.77 -4.64 -10.28
C TRP A 109 6.24 -6.06 -9.95
N SER A 110 5.87 -6.56 -8.78
CA SER A 110 6.29 -7.89 -8.36
C SER A 110 5.61 -9.00 -9.14
N TYR A 111 4.34 -8.84 -9.49
CA TYR A 111 3.66 -9.74 -10.43
C TYR A 111 4.30 -9.75 -11.82
N LEU A 112 4.85 -8.63 -12.29
CA LEU A 112 5.63 -8.63 -13.53
C LEU A 112 6.92 -9.46 -13.43
N LYS A 113 7.63 -9.40 -12.29
CA LYS A 113 8.79 -10.29 -12.04
C LYS A 113 8.38 -11.77 -12.04
N VAL A 114 7.23 -12.10 -11.48
CA VAL A 114 6.66 -13.46 -11.55
C VAL A 114 6.41 -13.87 -12.99
N CYS A 115 5.77 -13.02 -13.80
CA CYS A 115 5.54 -13.28 -15.22
C CYS A 115 6.85 -13.54 -15.97
N ALA A 116 7.86 -12.68 -15.75
CA ALA A 116 9.18 -12.79 -16.37
C ALA A 116 9.92 -14.08 -15.98
N THR A 117 9.78 -14.52 -14.73
CA THR A 117 10.39 -15.78 -14.25
C THR A 117 9.65 -17.00 -14.82
N THR A 118 8.33 -16.92 -14.96
CA THR A 118 7.50 -18.06 -15.37
C THR A 118 7.54 -18.30 -16.87
N ASP A 119 7.47 -17.23 -17.67
CA ASP A 119 7.45 -17.28 -19.13
C ASP A 119 8.34 -16.16 -19.70
N PRO A 120 9.67 -16.36 -19.72
CA PRO A 120 10.60 -15.39 -20.29
C PRO A 120 10.37 -15.15 -21.78
N ALA A 121 9.80 -16.11 -22.51
CA ALA A 121 9.57 -15.99 -23.95
C ALA A 121 8.47 -14.97 -24.26
N ALA A 122 7.44 -14.86 -23.41
CA ALA A 122 6.38 -13.85 -23.55
C ALA A 122 6.88 -12.39 -23.50
N TRP A 123 8.13 -12.15 -23.09
CA TRP A 123 8.74 -10.82 -23.04
C TRP A 123 9.51 -10.46 -24.31
N GLU A 124 9.77 -11.42 -25.20
CA GLU A 124 10.64 -11.26 -26.37
C GLU A 124 10.20 -10.12 -27.30
N TYR A 125 8.89 -9.91 -27.45
CA TYR A 125 8.33 -8.83 -28.27
C TYR A 125 8.83 -7.43 -27.87
N MET A 126 9.29 -7.24 -26.63
CA MET A 126 9.82 -5.95 -26.17
C MET A 126 11.24 -5.66 -26.66
N PHE A 127 11.96 -6.67 -27.14
CA PHE A 127 13.36 -6.56 -27.55
C PHE A 127 13.69 -7.31 -28.85
N GLU A 128 12.68 -7.70 -29.65
CA GLU A 128 12.86 -8.27 -30.99
C GLU A 128 13.80 -7.43 -31.88
N ASN A 129 13.77 -6.10 -31.73
CA ASN A 129 14.58 -5.17 -32.51
C ASN A 129 15.84 -4.65 -31.77
N LYS A 130 16.20 -5.23 -30.62
CA LYS A 130 17.40 -4.82 -29.87
C LYS A 130 18.66 -5.32 -30.58
N GLN A 131 19.63 -4.42 -30.72
CA GLN A 131 20.97 -4.77 -31.18
C GLN A 131 21.80 -5.35 -30.04
N VAL A 132 22.56 -6.41 -30.32
CA VAL A 132 23.53 -7.03 -29.41
C VAL A 132 24.95 -6.77 -29.89
N SER A 133 25.88 -6.62 -28.96
CA SER A 133 27.29 -6.46 -29.33
C SER A 133 27.86 -7.76 -29.89
N MET A 134 28.84 -7.67 -30.80
CA MET A 134 29.54 -8.86 -31.32
C MET A 134 30.24 -9.66 -30.22
N LYS A 135 30.65 -8.98 -29.13
CA LYS A 135 31.21 -9.63 -27.95
C LYS A 135 30.15 -10.50 -27.28
N ASP A 136 28.99 -9.91 -26.96
CA ASP A 136 27.90 -10.61 -26.29
C ASP A 136 27.39 -11.78 -27.14
N PHE A 137 27.26 -11.60 -28.46
CA PHE A 137 26.89 -12.66 -29.39
C PHE A 137 27.85 -13.86 -29.37
N LYS A 138 29.15 -13.62 -29.13
CA LYS A 138 30.16 -14.70 -29.03
C LYS A 138 30.22 -15.36 -27.66
N THR A 139 29.86 -14.64 -26.59
CA THR A 139 30.09 -15.08 -25.21
C THR A 139 28.84 -15.50 -24.45
N LYS A 140 27.65 -15.15 -24.94
CA LYS A 140 26.37 -15.42 -24.27
C LYS A 140 25.46 -16.28 -25.14
N THR A 141 24.70 -17.15 -24.50
CA THR A 141 23.59 -17.84 -25.17
C THR A 141 22.41 -16.88 -25.36
N PHE A 142 21.47 -17.23 -26.23
CA PHE A 142 20.25 -16.44 -26.41
C PHE A 142 19.47 -16.29 -25.09
N GLU A 143 19.40 -17.34 -24.27
CA GLU A 143 18.70 -17.32 -22.98
C GLU A 143 19.35 -16.34 -22.00
N GLN A 144 20.69 -16.25 -22.00
CA GLN A 144 21.43 -15.29 -21.19
C GLN A 144 21.17 -13.85 -21.66
N LEU A 145 21.21 -13.60 -22.97
CA LEU A 145 20.88 -12.29 -23.54
C LEU A 145 19.44 -11.87 -23.22
N ARG A 146 18.51 -12.83 -23.35
CA ARG A 146 17.10 -12.64 -23.02
C ARG A 146 16.93 -12.28 -21.54
N ALA A 147 17.59 -13.01 -20.64
CA ALA A 147 17.55 -12.72 -19.21
C ALA A 147 18.09 -11.32 -18.90
N ASP A 148 19.21 -10.92 -19.50
CA ASP A 148 19.78 -9.58 -19.33
C ASP A 148 18.80 -8.48 -19.78
N PHE A 149 18.17 -8.65 -20.96
CA PHE A 149 17.19 -7.69 -21.46
C PHE A 149 15.94 -7.59 -20.60
N ILE A 150 15.44 -8.72 -20.10
CA ILE A 150 14.31 -8.76 -19.18
C ILE A 150 14.66 -8.05 -17.87
N GLU A 151 15.84 -8.32 -17.30
CA GLU A 151 16.29 -7.68 -16.06
C GLU A 151 16.41 -6.16 -16.22
N ASP A 152 17.04 -5.69 -17.30
CA ASP A 152 17.15 -4.28 -17.62
C ASP A 152 15.77 -3.62 -17.79
N ARG A 153 14.84 -4.31 -18.46
CA ARG A 153 13.49 -3.81 -18.66
C ARG A 153 12.71 -3.76 -17.33
N LEU A 154 12.84 -4.76 -16.47
CA LEU A 154 12.22 -4.78 -15.14
C LEU A 154 12.74 -3.64 -14.24
N LYS A 155 14.05 -3.31 -14.33
CA LYS A 155 14.64 -2.16 -13.62
C LYS A 155 14.05 -0.83 -14.10
N GLN A 156 13.82 -0.69 -15.41
CA GLN A 156 13.16 0.50 -15.97
C GLN A 156 11.70 0.59 -15.52
N ILE A 157 10.94 -0.51 -15.67
CA ILE A 157 9.53 -0.58 -15.29
C ILE A 157 9.33 -0.27 -13.81
N GLY A 158 10.27 -0.65 -12.94
CA GLY A 158 10.22 -0.33 -11.51
C GLY A 158 10.06 1.18 -11.24
N ARG A 159 10.49 2.05 -12.16
CA ARG A 159 10.38 3.51 -12.08
C ARG A 159 9.23 4.09 -12.89
N GLU A 160 8.54 3.27 -13.68
CA GLU A 160 7.37 3.70 -14.46
C GLU A 160 6.13 3.78 -13.56
N SER A 161 5.06 4.42 -14.03
CA SER A 161 3.84 4.57 -13.23
C SER A 161 3.09 3.23 -13.06
N LEU A 162 2.28 3.14 -12.01
CA LEU A 162 1.41 1.98 -11.74
C LEU A 162 0.59 1.58 -12.98
N LEU A 163 0.03 2.56 -13.71
CA LEU A 163 -0.78 2.29 -14.89
C LEU A 163 0.01 1.59 -16.00
N VAL A 164 1.29 1.96 -16.19
CA VAL A 164 2.15 1.29 -17.16
C VAL A 164 2.40 -0.16 -16.73
N LYS A 165 2.64 -0.40 -15.44
CA LYS A 165 2.81 -1.75 -14.88
C LYS A 165 1.56 -2.62 -15.09
N ILE A 166 0.37 -2.08 -14.80
CA ILE A 166 -0.91 -2.78 -14.99
C ILE A 166 -1.16 -3.07 -16.47
N ASN A 167 -0.97 -2.08 -17.35
CA ASN A 167 -1.14 -2.27 -18.79
C ASN A 167 -0.20 -3.36 -19.33
N LEU A 168 1.01 -3.46 -18.78
CA LEU A 168 1.92 -4.53 -19.14
C LEU A 168 1.45 -5.90 -18.62
N LEU A 169 0.94 -5.99 -17.39
CA LEU A 169 0.31 -7.22 -16.88
C LEU A 169 -0.86 -7.65 -17.78
N PHE A 170 -1.67 -6.72 -18.26
CA PHE A 170 -2.77 -7.03 -19.18
C PHE A 170 -2.26 -7.56 -20.51
N LYS A 171 -1.15 -7.06 -21.04
CA LYS A 171 -0.55 -7.60 -22.26
C LYS A 171 -0.02 -9.02 -22.05
N LEU A 172 0.68 -9.28 -20.95
CA LEU A 172 1.33 -10.57 -20.67
C LEU A 172 0.32 -11.66 -20.27
N CYS A 173 -0.65 -11.32 -19.43
CA CYS A 173 -1.62 -12.28 -18.90
C CYS A 173 -2.92 -12.33 -19.69
N THR A 174 -3.28 -11.24 -20.40
CA THR A 174 -4.55 -11.03 -21.13
C THR A 174 -5.79 -11.40 -20.30
N PRO A 175 -6.52 -10.42 -19.74
CA PRO A 175 -7.74 -10.73 -18.99
C PRO A 175 -8.75 -11.46 -19.91
N PRO A 176 -9.33 -12.58 -19.48
CA PRO A 176 -10.42 -13.22 -20.20
C PRO A 176 -11.61 -12.28 -20.41
N LYS A 177 -12.47 -12.62 -21.38
CA LYS A 177 -13.75 -11.96 -21.53
C LYS A 177 -14.57 -12.13 -20.24
N ASP A 178 -15.17 -11.04 -19.76
CA ASP A 178 -15.99 -10.99 -18.54
C ASP A 178 -15.24 -11.43 -17.26
N TYR A 179 -13.92 -11.22 -17.24
CA TYR A 179 -13.08 -11.61 -16.11
C TYR A 179 -13.39 -10.81 -14.84
N ALA A 180 -14.02 -11.48 -13.87
CA ALA A 180 -14.34 -10.98 -12.54
C ALA A 180 -13.89 -12.01 -11.48
N PRO A 181 -12.58 -12.12 -11.19
CA PRO A 181 -12.05 -13.12 -10.26
C PRO A 181 -12.49 -12.88 -8.81
N ILE A 182 -13.05 -11.70 -8.52
CA ILE A 182 -13.43 -11.23 -7.21
C ILE A 182 -14.80 -10.59 -7.34
N ASN A 183 -15.75 -11.06 -6.54
CA ASN A 183 -17.16 -10.65 -6.49
C ASN A 183 -17.42 -9.23 -6.99
N ASN A 184 -18.00 -9.11 -8.17
CA ASN A 184 -18.49 -7.85 -8.76
C ASN A 184 -17.45 -6.72 -8.85
N TYR A 185 -16.14 -7.02 -8.81
CA TYR A 185 -15.09 -6.04 -9.06
C TYR A 185 -14.86 -5.86 -10.55
N GLN A 186 -14.76 -4.60 -10.99
CA GLN A 186 -14.36 -4.23 -12.34
C GLN A 186 -13.20 -3.25 -12.28
N TYR A 187 -12.15 -3.56 -13.05
CA TYR A 187 -11.03 -2.64 -13.23
C TYR A 187 -11.47 -1.39 -14.00
N SER A 188 -11.12 -0.22 -13.46
CA SER A 188 -11.27 1.09 -14.07
C SER A 188 -9.96 1.88 -13.97
N GLU A 189 -9.38 2.19 -15.13
CA GLU A 189 -8.19 3.04 -15.23
C GLU A 189 -8.48 4.46 -14.70
N ASP A 190 -9.65 5.02 -15.04
CA ASP A 190 -10.04 6.36 -14.62
C ASP A 190 -10.24 6.46 -13.11
N ARG A 191 -10.75 5.39 -12.47
CA ARG A 191 -10.83 5.34 -11.00
C ARG A 191 -9.44 5.36 -10.37
N LEU A 192 -8.48 4.59 -10.90
CA LEU A 192 -7.10 4.63 -10.40
C LEU A 192 -6.45 6.00 -10.60
N LYS A 193 -6.65 6.65 -11.75
CA LYS A 193 -6.17 8.02 -12.00
C LYS A 193 -6.76 9.02 -11.00
N THR A 194 -8.04 8.89 -10.69
CA THR A 194 -8.71 9.75 -9.70
C THR A 194 -8.06 9.59 -8.32
N ILE A 195 -7.81 8.35 -7.90
CA ILE A 195 -7.17 8.05 -6.61
C ILE A 195 -5.71 8.53 -6.60
N ASP A 196 -4.96 8.36 -7.69
CA ASP A 196 -3.59 8.88 -7.85
C ASP A 196 -3.53 10.41 -7.78
N GLY A 197 -4.50 11.08 -8.39
CA GLY A 197 -4.68 12.52 -8.27
C GLY A 197 -4.92 12.95 -6.83
N GLN A 198 -5.77 12.24 -6.07
CA GLN A 198 -5.96 12.51 -4.65
C GLN A 198 -4.66 12.37 -3.85
N ARG A 199 -3.87 11.29 -4.08
CA ARG A 199 -2.57 11.11 -3.44
C ARG A 199 -1.61 12.25 -3.78
N HIS A 200 -1.56 12.66 -5.04
CA HIS A 200 -0.70 13.77 -5.46
C HIS A 200 -1.01 15.05 -4.69
N ARG A 201 -2.30 15.40 -4.53
CA ARG A 201 -2.72 16.58 -3.75
C ARG A 201 -2.35 16.46 -2.27
N VAL A 202 -2.53 15.28 -1.68
CA VAL A 202 -2.13 15.01 -0.28
C VAL A 202 -0.64 15.31 -0.07
N ILE A 203 0.22 14.91 -1.01
CA ILE A 203 1.68 15.06 -0.88
C ILE A 203 2.14 16.49 -1.22
N HIS A 204 1.58 17.10 -2.27
CA HIS A 204 2.16 18.30 -2.88
C HIS A 204 1.37 19.59 -2.62
N GLU A 205 0.10 19.50 -2.21
CA GLU A 205 -0.79 20.67 -2.06
C GLU A 205 -1.15 20.94 -0.59
N ASN A 206 -0.39 20.42 0.37
CA ASN A 206 -0.71 20.47 1.82
C ASN A 206 -2.12 19.95 2.15
N ALA A 207 -2.68 19.07 1.31
CA ALA A 207 -4.02 18.54 1.50
C ALA A 207 -4.11 17.43 2.58
N ALA A 208 -3.03 17.15 3.31
CA ALA A 208 -3.00 16.21 4.43
C ALA A 208 -3.94 16.61 5.59
N GLY A 209 -4.33 17.88 5.67
CA GLY A 209 -5.35 18.39 6.60
C GLY A 209 -6.79 18.34 6.06
N THR A 210 -6.99 17.86 4.84
CA THR A 210 -8.33 17.87 4.20
C THR A 210 -9.01 16.50 4.31
N PRO A 211 -10.32 16.45 4.63
CA PRO A 211 -11.05 15.20 4.67
C PRO A 211 -11.06 14.46 3.31
N LEU A 212 -10.92 13.14 3.35
CA LEU A 212 -11.01 12.26 2.18
C LEU A 212 -12.33 11.45 2.25
N PRO A 213 -13.46 12.01 1.76
CA PRO A 213 -14.79 11.43 2.00
C PRO A 213 -14.99 10.05 1.37
N THR A 214 -14.25 9.73 0.29
CA THR A 214 -14.34 8.46 -0.43
C THR A 214 -13.28 7.45 0.00
N LEU A 215 -12.49 7.74 1.04
CA LEU A 215 -11.28 6.97 1.34
C LEU A 215 -11.57 5.48 1.61
N ALA A 216 -12.65 5.15 2.32
CA ALA A 216 -12.98 3.76 2.59
C ALA A 216 -13.19 2.96 1.29
N ASP A 217 -13.99 3.50 0.38
CA ASP A 217 -14.25 2.92 -0.94
C ASP A 217 -12.98 2.87 -1.80
N ASP A 218 -12.13 3.91 -1.72
CA ASP A 218 -10.87 3.98 -2.45
C ASP A 218 -9.88 2.91 -1.97
N LEU A 219 -9.77 2.70 -0.66
CA LEU A 219 -8.93 1.64 -0.10
C LEU A 219 -9.44 0.26 -0.50
N GLU A 220 -10.74 0.01 -0.40
CA GLU A 220 -11.34 -1.26 -0.85
C GLU A 220 -11.07 -1.50 -2.34
N TYR A 221 -11.24 -0.46 -3.17
CA TYR A 221 -10.97 -0.53 -4.60
C TYR A 221 -9.50 -0.87 -4.89
N LEU A 222 -8.55 -0.22 -4.22
CA LEU A 222 -7.11 -0.50 -4.36
C LEU A 222 -6.77 -1.94 -3.92
N GLN A 223 -7.37 -2.42 -2.84
CA GLN A 223 -7.18 -3.80 -2.38
C GLN A 223 -7.67 -4.81 -3.42
N LYS A 224 -8.91 -4.63 -3.90
CA LYS A 224 -9.50 -5.48 -4.94
C LYS A 224 -8.72 -5.41 -6.24
N THR A 225 -8.14 -4.25 -6.57
CA THR A 225 -7.23 -4.12 -7.72
C THR A 225 -6.02 -5.04 -7.57
N ALA A 226 -5.37 -5.05 -6.41
CA ALA A 226 -4.20 -5.92 -6.19
C ALA A 226 -4.56 -7.41 -6.32
N TRP A 227 -5.67 -7.83 -5.71
CA TRP A 227 -6.15 -9.21 -5.83
C TRP A 227 -6.58 -9.56 -7.27
N PHE A 228 -7.13 -8.60 -8.03
CA PHE A 228 -7.45 -8.81 -9.44
C PHE A 228 -6.20 -9.10 -10.27
N LEU A 229 -5.13 -8.32 -10.05
CA LEU A 229 -3.82 -8.53 -10.70
C LEU A 229 -3.21 -9.88 -10.30
N MET A 230 -3.28 -10.24 -9.03
CA MET A 230 -2.88 -11.56 -8.54
C MET A 230 -3.63 -12.68 -9.27
N GLY A 231 -4.96 -12.53 -9.39
CA GLY A 231 -5.82 -13.47 -10.09
C GLY A 231 -5.41 -13.66 -11.55
N LEU A 232 -5.01 -12.57 -12.24
CA LEU A 232 -4.57 -12.67 -13.65
C LEU A 232 -3.34 -13.57 -13.79
N VAL A 233 -2.35 -13.36 -12.93
CA VAL A 233 -1.13 -14.17 -12.92
C VAL A 233 -1.44 -15.62 -12.56
N ASN A 234 -2.26 -15.84 -11.53
CA ASN A 234 -2.75 -17.17 -11.15
C ASN A 234 -3.47 -17.86 -12.32
N GLN A 235 -4.37 -17.17 -13.01
CA GLN A 235 -5.16 -17.79 -14.07
C GLN A 235 -4.30 -18.17 -15.27
N LYS A 236 -3.37 -17.29 -15.66
CA LYS A 236 -2.46 -17.49 -16.80
C LYS A 236 -1.47 -18.64 -16.54
N TYR A 237 -0.86 -18.67 -15.36
CA TYR A 237 0.27 -19.54 -15.06
C TYR A 237 -0.02 -20.69 -14.10
N LYS A 238 -1.25 -20.75 -13.55
CA LYS A 238 -1.70 -21.75 -12.58
C LYS A 238 -0.90 -21.79 -11.27
N LEU A 239 -0.23 -20.68 -10.93
CA LEU A 239 0.53 -20.55 -9.68
C LEU A 239 -0.42 -20.47 -8.48
N GLN A 240 -0.17 -21.25 -7.43
CA GLN A 240 -1.03 -21.33 -6.25
C GLN A 240 -0.34 -20.77 -5.00
N ILE A 241 -1.14 -20.29 -4.05
CA ILE A 241 -0.67 -19.93 -2.71
C ILE A 241 -0.89 -21.15 -1.82
N ASP A 242 0.19 -21.76 -1.37
CA ASP A 242 0.13 -22.76 -0.31
C ASP A 242 -0.05 -22.07 1.05
N MET A 243 -1.24 -22.22 1.63
CA MET A 243 -1.58 -21.61 2.91
C MET A 243 -0.73 -22.12 4.07
N ARG A 244 -0.21 -23.35 4.01
CA ARG A 244 0.70 -23.87 5.05
C ARG A 244 2.04 -23.16 4.99
N GLN A 245 2.60 -23.00 3.78
CA GLN A 245 3.82 -22.23 3.57
C GLN A 245 3.63 -20.73 3.89
N TYR A 246 2.45 -20.19 3.58
CA TYR A 246 2.12 -18.80 3.90
C TYR A 246 2.20 -18.54 5.41
N PHE A 247 1.57 -19.40 6.21
CA PHE A 247 1.52 -19.29 7.67
C PHE A 247 2.69 -19.94 8.40
N ASN A 248 3.70 -20.46 7.68
CA ASN A 248 4.80 -21.25 8.24
C ASN A 248 4.30 -22.39 9.16
N LEU A 249 3.16 -23.01 8.83
CA LEU A 249 2.63 -24.12 9.59
C LEU A 249 3.50 -25.34 9.31
N GLN A 250 3.96 -26.02 10.37
CA GLN A 250 4.58 -27.32 10.23
C GLN A 250 3.60 -28.27 9.53
N THR A 251 4.07 -29.02 8.54
CA THR A 251 3.29 -30.12 7.99
C THR A 251 3.01 -31.10 9.12
N ALA A 252 1.73 -31.38 9.38
CA ALA A 252 1.37 -32.50 10.26
C ALA A 252 2.09 -33.74 9.72
N THR A 253 2.97 -34.33 10.53
CA THR A 253 3.54 -35.64 10.23
C THR A 253 2.37 -36.63 10.12
N SER A 254 2.47 -37.60 9.21
CA SER A 254 1.43 -38.59 8.91
C SER A 254 0.95 -39.45 10.09
N GLN A 255 1.36 -39.14 11.33
CA GLN A 255 0.94 -39.79 12.56
C GLN A 255 -0.31 -39.16 13.21
N GLU A 256 -0.73 -37.96 12.82
CA GLU A 256 -1.93 -37.30 13.41
C GLU A 256 -3.26 -37.66 12.73
N VAL A 257 -3.23 -38.45 11.65
CA VAL A 257 -4.45 -38.97 10.99
C VAL A 257 -4.54 -40.47 11.23
N THR A 258 -4.72 -40.86 12.49
CA THR A 258 -5.45 -42.10 12.79
C THR A 258 -6.77 -41.69 13.44
N PRO A 259 -7.93 -42.05 12.86
CA PRO A 259 -9.17 -41.92 13.59
C PRO A 259 -9.08 -42.85 14.80
N SER A 260 -9.36 -42.32 15.99
CA SER A 260 -9.60 -43.15 17.15
C SER A 260 -10.86 -43.98 16.89
N ASP A 261 -10.66 -45.25 16.51
CA ASP A 261 -11.71 -46.25 16.61
C ASP A 261 -12.08 -46.39 18.10
N SER A 262 -13.26 -45.90 18.47
CA SER A 262 -13.99 -46.22 19.71
C SER A 262 -15.46 -45.87 19.53
#